data_AF-A0A3A3HE20-F1
#
_entry.id   AF-A0A3A3HE20-F1
#
_cell.length_a   1.000
_cell.length_b   1.000
_cell.length_c   1.000
_cell.angle_alpha   90.00
_cell.angle_beta   90.00
_cell.angle_gamma   90.00
#
_symmetry.space_group_name_H-M   'P 1'
#
loop_
_entity.id
_entity.type
_entity.pdbx_description
1 polymer ?
#
loop_
_entity_poly.entity_id
_entity_poly.type
_entity_poly.pdbx_seq_one_letter_code
_entity_poly.pdbx_strand_id
1 'polypeptide(L)'
;MKRIFDAQLFGPLAAMVVVALVVALTTDRFLDSGNLANLAMQVSIVAIIAIGATIVIFAGGIDLSSGSMVALMTMVLATLVKTFGLPLWPALLGILVLGVVLGALNGVLTAWGRIPSFIVTLAGLIAYRGLALMFNAGSPIFSLDPNFEAVFYGRLAGIPLPFFYLVALYGGATVMMVHTRLGREIMAVGGNPAAARLSGINVQLVQTLTFTIAGVMTALGAILMAARLNSGSPNYGQTLELQAIAAAVVGGASLTGGRGNILSTLVGSLTIVIVQNGLNLNAAPSAVQNVILGLIILLAVGVDMWRAEIVRILSRGGGTPVR
;
A
#
# COMPACT_ATOMS: atom_id res chain seq x y z
N MET A 1 -13.85 5.17 21.79
CA MET A 1 -13.02 6.30 21.31
C MET A 1 -11.61 6.35 21.92
N LYS A 2 -11.41 6.05 23.22
CA LYS A 2 -10.06 6.05 23.86
C LYS A 2 -9.02 5.05 23.28
N ARG A 3 -9.41 4.11 22.40
CA ARG A 3 -8.53 3.13 21.73
C ARG A 3 -8.02 3.57 20.34
N ILE A 4 -8.51 4.69 19.80
CA ILE A 4 -8.12 5.11 18.44
C ILE A 4 -6.76 5.83 18.47
N PHE A 5 -6.44 6.52 19.56
CA PHE A 5 -5.13 7.12 19.82
C PHE A 5 -4.29 6.25 20.77
N ASP A 6 -4.13 4.97 20.42
CA ASP A 6 -3.21 4.10 21.14
C ASP A 6 -1.76 4.57 20.94
N ALA A 7 -0.86 4.22 21.88
CA ALA A 7 0.58 4.46 21.80
C ALA A 7 1.23 3.98 20.48
N GLN A 8 0.53 3.14 19.70
CA GLN A 8 0.93 2.65 18.38
C GLN A 8 0.91 3.72 17.27
N LEU A 9 0.13 4.79 17.39
CA LEU A 9 0.08 5.88 16.40
C LEU A 9 1.16 6.95 16.66
N PHE A 10 1.58 7.12 17.90
CA PHE A 10 2.50 8.18 18.29
C PHE A 10 3.88 8.03 17.63
N GLY A 11 4.41 6.80 17.60
CA GLY A 11 5.71 6.51 16.95
C GLY A 11 5.74 6.89 15.47
N PRO A 12 4.84 6.33 14.63
CA PRO A 12 4.74 6.70 13.22
C PRO A 12 4.50 8.19 12.99
N LEU A 13 3.64 8.84 13.79
CA LEU A 13 3.38 10.28 13.67
C LEU A 13 4.62 11.12 14.00
N ALA A 14 5.35 10.78 15.06
CA ALA A 14 6.59 11.45 15.41
C ALA A 14 7.64 11.31 14.30
N ALA A 15 7.80 10.10 13.75
CA ALA A 15 8.70 9.84 12.62
C ALA A 15 8.31 10.68 11.39
N MET A 16 7.01 10.72 11.05
CA MET A 16 6.50 11.52 9.94
C MET A 16 6.79 13.01 10.14
N VAL A 17 6.54 13.55 11.34
CA VAL A 17 6.80 14.96 11.66
C VAL A 17 8.29 15.28 11.56
N VAL A 18 9.17 14.43 12.10
CA VAL A 18 10.62 14.63 11.98
C VAL A 18 11.05 14.66 10.52
N VAL A 19 10.59 13.71 9.71
CA VAL A 19 10.88 13.66 8.28
C VAL A 19 10.36 14.91 7.56
N ALA A 20 9.13 15.32 7.83
CA ALA A 20 8.53 16.52 7.24
C ALA A 20 9.31 17.79 7.60
N LEU A 21 9.77 17.91 8.85
CA LEU A 21 10.61 19.03 9.30
C LEU A 21 11.96 19.03 8.60
N VAL A 22 12.63 17.88 8.49
CA VAL A 22 13.90 17.78 7.77
C VAL A 22 13.72 18.23 6.32
N VAL A 23 12.72 17.70 5.60
CA VAL A 23 12.49 18.07 4.20
C VAL A 23 12.13 19.55 4.06
N ALA A 24 11.31 20.09 4.97
CA ALA A 24 10.94 21.51 4.97
C ALA A 24 12.15 22.44 5.19
N LEU A 25 13.10 22.02 6.04
CA LEU A 25 14.32 22.79 6.32
C LEU A 25 15.38 22.66 5.22
N THR A 26 15.39 21.56 4.46
CA THR A 26 16.36 21.36 3.37
C THR A 26 15.82 21.80 2.00
N THR A 27 14.54 22.17 1.91
CA THR A 27 13.86 22.34 0.61
C THR A 27 12.87 23.50 0.64
N ASP A 28 13.25 24.66 0.10
CA ASP A 28 12.42 25.87 0.13
C ASP A 28 11.02 25.67 -0.48
N ARG A 29 10.93 24.87 -1.55
CA ARG A 29 9.68 24.62 -2.29
C ARG A 29 8.76 23.59 -1.64
N PHE A 30 9.17 22.94 -0.55
CA PHE A 30 8.40 21.84 0.03
C PHE A 30 7.03 22.30 0.53
N LEU A 31 6.97 23.48 1.17
CA LEU A 31 5.74 24.04 1.73
C LEU A 31 4.91 24.83 0.70
N ASP A 32 5.35 24.89 -0.56
CA ASP A 32 4.57 25.53 -1.63
C ASP A 32 3.20 24.85 -1.76
N SER A 33 2.14 25.65 -1.87
CA SER A 33 0.77 25.14 -1.97
C SER A 33 0.58 24.17 -3.16
N GLY A 34 1.27 24.44 -4.27
CA GLY A 34 1.31 23.55 -5.43
C GLY A 34 1.99 22.21 -5.13
N ASN A 35 3.10 22.22 -4.38
CA ASN A 35 3.78 21.00 -3.96
C ASN A 35 2.94 20.20 -2.97
N LEU A 36 2.34 20.85 -1.96
CA LEU A 36 1.47 20.19 -0.98
C LEU A 36 0.24 19.55 -1.64
N ALA A 37 -0.35 20.20 -2.65
CA ALA A 37 -1.44 19.63 -3.43
C ALA A 37 -0.97 18.39 -4.24
N ASN A 38 0.19 18.46 -4.89
CA ASN A 38 0.78 17.33 -5.61
C ASN A 38 1.14 16.17 -4.68
N LEU A 39 1.68 16.47 -3.50
CA LEU A 39 2.02 15.50 -2.47
C LEU A 39 0.77 14.79 -1.97
N ALA A 40 -0.30 15.51 -1.65
CA ALA A 40 -1.58 14.92 -1.23
C ALA A 40 -2.16 13.95 -2.28
N MET A 41 -2.05 14.32 -3.56
CA MET A 41 -2.45 13.46 -4.68
C MET A 41 -1.54 12.24 -4.86
N GLN A 42 -0.23 12.37 -4.62
CA GLN A 42 0.69 11.23 -4.73
C GLN A 42 0.50 10.24 -3.57
N VAL A 43 0.28 10.76 -2.36
CA VAL A 43 -0.01 9.96 -1.16
C VAL A 43 -1.24 9.10 -1.37
N SER A 44 -2.28 9.59 -2.03
CA SER A 44 -3.53 8.81 -2.16
C SER A 44 -3.34 7.48 -2.89
N ILE A 45 -2.53 7.44 -3.94
CA ILE A 45 -2.29 6.19 -4.69
C ILE A 45 -1.54 5.18 -3.82
N VAL A 46 -0.45 5.61 -3.19
CA VAL A 46 0.38 4.75 -2.33
C VAL A 46 -0.44 4.29 -1.13
N ALA A 47 -1.17 5.19 -0.48
CA ALA A 47 -1.92 4.91 0.73
C ALA A 47 -3.08 3.95 0.49
N ILE A 48 -3.77 3.99 -0.67
CA ILE A 48 -4.81 3.03 -1.01
C ILE A 48 -4.22 1.64 -1.19
N ILE A 49 -3.13 1.50 -1.95
CA ILE A 49 -2.46 0.21 -2.14
C ILE A 49 -1.91 -0.32 -0.79
N ALA A 50 -1.42 0.58 0.07
CA ALA A 50 -0.92 0.24 1.39
C ALA A 50 -2.00 -0.35 2.33
N ILE A 51 -3.29 -0.02 2.15
CA ILE A 51 -4.39 -0.71 2.86
C ILE A 51 -4.33 -2.21 2.55
N GLY A 52 -4.24 -2.56 1.26
CA GLY A 52 -4.16 -3.95 0.79
C GLY A 52 -2.93 -4.67 1.36
N ALA A 53 -1.76 -4.07 1.21
CA ALA A 53 -0.51 -4.61 1.75
C ALA A 53 -0.58 -4.82 3.27
N THR A 54 -1.13 -3.85 4.01
CA THR A 54 -1.30 -3.95 5.47
C THR A 54 -2.19 -5.11 5.86
N ILE A 55 -3.33 -5.31 5.17
CA ILE A 55 -4.25 -6.40 5.47
C ILE A 55 -3.61 -7.76 5.21
N VAL A 56 -2.82 -7.90 4.15
CA VAL A 56 -2.04 -9.13 3.88
C VAL A 56 -0.99 -9.37 4.96
N ILE A 57 -0.26 -8.32 5.38
CA ILE A 57 0.71 -8.39 6.47
C ILE A 57 0.04 -8.81 7.78
N PHE A 58 -1.14 -8.27 8.09
CA PHE A 58 -1.88 -8.66 9.29
C PHE A 58 -2.25 -10.13 9.33
N ALA A 59 -2.47 -10.77 8.18
CA ALA A 59 -2.71 -12.21 8.05
C ALA A 59 -1.41 -13.06 8.04
N GLY A 60 -0.24 -12.44 8.20
CA GLY A 60 1.07 -13.10 8.15
C GLY A 60 1.59 -13.38 6.74
N GLY A 61 1.06 -12.69 5.72
CA GLY A 61 1.50 -12.80 4.33
C GLY A 61 2.35 -11.62 3.87
N ILE A 62 2.98 -11.75 2.71
CA ILE A 62 3.66 -10.66 2.01
C ILE A 62 3.17 -10.64 0.56
N ASP A 63 2.77 -9.48 0.06
CA ASP A 63 2.36 -9.28 -1.33
C ASP A 63 3.32 -8.35 -2.06
N LEU A 64 4.15 -8.94 -2.93
CA LEU A 64 5.06 -8.22 -3.81
C LEU A 64 4.44 -7.90 -5.17
N SER A 65 3.21 -8.36 -5.46
CA SER A 65 2.66 -8.28 -6.82
C SER A 65 1.98 -6.95 -7.15
N SER A 66 1.60 -6.14 -6.15
CA SER A 66 0.70 -5.00 -6.33
C SER A 66 1.19 -3.96 -7.37
N GLY A 67 2.48 -3.61 -7.40
CA GLY A 67 3.00 -2.68 -8.40
C GLY A 67 2.98 -3.22 -9.83
N SER A 68 3.22 -4.53 -10.02
CA SER A 68 3.09 -5.17 -11.34
C SER A 68 1.62 -5.34 -11.76
N MET A 69 0.72 -5.55 -10.80
CA MET A 69 -0.71 -5.56 -11.05
C MET A 69 -1.19 -4.18 -11.50
N VAL A 70 -0.66 -3.08 -10.93
CA VAL A 70 -0.92 -1.71 -11.43
C VAL A 70 -0.51 -1.59 -12.90
N ALA A 71 0.68 -2.04 -13.28
CA ALA A 71 1.11 -2.02 -14.68
C ALA A 71 0.12 -2.76 -15.60
N LEU A 72 -0.24 -4.00 -15.24
CA LEU A 72 -1.17 -4.81 -16.01
C LEU A 72 -2.55 -4.17 -16.10
N MET A 73 -3.13 -3.76 -14.98
CA MET A 73 -4.48 -3.20 -14.93
C MET A 73 -4.59 -1.85 -15.64
N THR A 74 -3.56 -0.99 -15.58
CA THR A 74 -3.57 0.25 -16.35
C THR A 74 -3.46 0.00 -17.86
N MET A 75 -2.67 -0.99 -18.29
CA MET A 75 -2.63 -1.39 -19.71
C MET A 75 -3.94 -2.00 -20.19
N VAL A 76 -4.54 -2.89 -19.40
CA VAL A 76 -5.87 -3.46 -19.71
C VAL A 76 -6.91 -2.35 -19.80
N LEU A 77 -6.94 -1.41 -18.85
CA LEU A 77 -7.87 -0.28 -18.87
C LEU A 77 -7.71 0.54 -20.15
N ALA A 78 -6.47 0.87 -20.48
CA ALA A 78 -6.17 1.64 -21.66
C ALA A 78 -6.60 0.93 -22.95
N THR A 79 -6.37 -0.39 -23.05
CA THR A 79 -6.83 -1.19 -24.18
C THR A 79 -8.35 -1.28 -24.27
N LEU A 80 -9.06 -1.48 -23.14
CA LEU A 80 -10.52 -1.49 -23.12
C LEU A 80 -11.10 -0.18 -23.66
N VAL A 81 -10.57 0.97 -23.20
CA VAL A 81 -11.08 2.29 -23.59
C VAL A 81 -10.63 2.68 -25.00
N LYS A 82 -9.34 2.57 -25.33
CA LYS A 82 -8.78 3.09 -26.59
C LYS A 82 -8.83 2.13 -27.75
N THR A 83 -8.61 0.85 -27.51
CA THR A 83 -8.54 -0.15 -28.59
C THR A 83 -9.91 -0.75 -28.85
N PHE A 84 -10.64 -1.10 -27.79
CA PHE A 84 -11.98 -1.69 -27.92
C PHE A 84 -13.12 -0.66 -27.84
N GLY A 85 -12.83 0.60 -27.52
CA GLY A 85 -13.83 1.66 -27.50
C GLY A 85 -14.90 1.51 -26.42
N LEU A 86 -14.63 0.75 -25.35
CA LEU A 86 -15.59 0.60 -24.26
C LEU A 86 -15.80 1.96 -23.56
N PRO A 87 -17.04 2.28 -23.15
CA PRO A 87 -17.27 3.42 -22.29
C PRO A 87 -16.48 3.32 -20.98
N LEU A 88 -16.09 4.47 -20.43
CA LEU A 88 -15.21 4.56 -19.25
C LEU A 88 -15.74 3.75 -18.06
N TRP A 89 -17.00 3.92 -17.66
CA TRP A 89 -17.54 3.30 -16.45
C TRP A 89 -17.53 1.75 -16.47
N PRO A 90 -18.02 1.08 -17.54
CA PRO A 90 -17.83 -0.37 -17.71
C PRO A 90 -16.37 -0.81 -17.65
N ALA A 91 -15.45 -0.04 -18.27
CA ALA A 91 -14.03 -0.38 -18.25
C ALA A 91 -13.47 -0.31 -16.82
N LEU A 92 -13.84 0.71 -16.02
CA LEU A 92 -13.46 0.81 -14.61
C LEU A 92 -13.97 -0.36 -13.77
N LEU A 93 -15.21 -0.79 -13.97
CA LEU A 93 -15.76 -1.98 -13.31
C LEU A 93 -14.99 -3.24 -13.70
N GLY A 94 -14.63 -3.39 -14.98
CA GLY A 94 -13.79 -4.48 -15.47
C GLY A 94 -12.44 -4.56 -14.76
N ILE A 95 -11.82 -3.41 -14.46
CA ILE A 95 -10.57 -3.35 -13.70
C ILE A 95 -10.75 -3.76 -12.24
N LEU A 96 -11.85 -3.37 -11.60
CA LEU A 96 -12.15 -3.85 -10.24
C LEU A 96 -12.33 -5.37 -10.20
N VAL A 97 -13.03 -5.94 -11.18
CA VAL A 97 -13.19 -7.39 -11.32
C VAL A 97 -11.83 -8.06 -11.55
N LEU A 98 -10.98 -7.50 -12.42
CA LEU A 98 -9.64 -8.03 -12.65
C LEU A 98 -8.80 -8.00 -11.37
N GLY A 99 -8.90 -6.94 -10.57
CA GLY A 99 -8.27 -6.86 -9.24
C GLY A 99 -8.72 -7.97 -8.30
N VAL A 100 -10.03 -8.24 -8.23
CA VAL A 100 -10.59 -9.37 -7.46
C VAL A 100 -10.01 -10.69 -7.95
N VAL A 101 -9.99 -10.93 -9.27
CA VAL A 101 -9.52 -12.18 -9.87
C VAL A 101 -8.04 -12.42 -9.58
N LEU A 102 -7.18 -11.42 -9.81
CA LEU A 102 -5.74 -11.54 -9.59
C LEU A 102 -5.40 -11.67 -8.09
N GLY A 103 -6.07 -10.89 -7.24
CA GLY A 103 -5.92 -11.00 -5.79
C GLY A 103 -6.38 -12.36 -5.26
N ALA A 104 -7.54 -12.85 -5.72
CA ALA A 104 -8.04 -14.17 -5.37
C ALA A 104 -7.11 -15.27 -5.87
N LEU A 105 -6.54 -15.16 -7.06
CA LEU A 105 -5.56 -16.11 -7.60
C LEU A 105 -4.33 -16.20 -6.68
N ASN A 106 -3.73 -15.07 -6.32
CA ASN A 106 -2.60 -15.03 -5.38
C ASN A 106 -2.97 -15.64 -4.03
N GLY A 107 -4.17 -15.30 -3.53
CA GLY A 107 -4.71 -15.81 -2.28
C GLY A 107 -4.98 -17.31 -2.29
N VAL A 108 -5.52 -17.85 -3.38
CA VAL A 108 -5.82 -19.29 -3.52
C VAL A 108 -4.53 -20.09 -3.64
N LEU A 109 -3.59 -19.66 -4.48
CA LEU A 109 -2.29 -20.33 -4.63
C LEU A 109 -1.50 -20.35 -3.31
N THR A 110 -1.55 -19.25 -2.56
CA THR A 110 -0.92 -19.16 -1.25
C THR A 110 -1.61 -20.09 -0.25
N ALA A 111 -2.92 -19.91 -0.05
CA ALA A 111 -3.65 -20.50 1.07
C ALA A 111 -4.00 -21.98 0.84
N TRP A 112 -4.42 -22.32 -0.38
CA TRP A 112 -4.86 -23.67 -0.75
C TRP A 112 -3.74 -24.47 -1.40
N GLY A 113 -2.92 -23.81 -2.23
CA GLY A 113 -1.70 -24.41 -2.79
C GLY A 113 -0.59 -24.61 -1.77
N ARG A 114 -0.70 -24.01 -0.58
CA ARG A 114 0.30 -24.07 0.51
C ARG A 114 1.68 -23.58 0.07
N ILE A 115 1.70 -22.68 -0.91
CA ILE A 115 2.93 -22.04 -1.40
C ILE A 115 3.16 -20.78 -0.54
N PRO A 116 4.39 -20.53 -0.08
CA PRO A 116 4.70 -19.28 0.62
C PRO A 116 4.27 -18.05 -0.19
N SER A 117 3.56 -17.12 0.45
CA SER A 117 2.97 -15.94 -0.21
C SER A 117 3.98 -15.10 -0.98
N PHE A 118 5.19 -14.92 -0.44
CA PHE A 118 6.24 -14.18 -1.10
C PHE A 118 6.66 -14.82 -2.43
N ILE A 119 6.62 -16.16 -2.55
CA ILE A 119 6.96 -16.87 -3.80
C ILE A 119 5.86 -16.66 -4.83
N VAL A 120 4.59 -16.85 -4.43
CA VAL A 120 3.44 -16.64 -5.30
C VAL A 120 3.42 -15.22 -5.85
N THR A 121 3.64 -14.25 -4.98
CA THR A 121 3.53 -12.83 -5.33
C THR A 121 4.79 -12.29 -6.02
N LEU A 122 5.97 -12.88 -5.78
CA LEU A 122 7.16 -12.63 -6.60
C LEU A 122 7.00 -13.20 -8.01
N ALA A 123 6.48 -14.42 -8.14
CA ALA A 123 6.14 -14.98 -9.46
C ALA A 123 5.09 -14.11 -10.16
N GLY A 124 4.06 -13.66 -9.43
CA GLY A 124 3.07 -12.69 -9.90
C GLY A 124 3.71 -11.37 -10.33
N LEU A 125 4.67 -10.84 -9.56
CA LEU A 125 5.42 -9.62 -9.89
C LEU A 125 6.05 -9.71 -11.29
N ILE A 126 6.72 -10.82 -11.58
CA ILE A 126 7.39 -11.04 -12.87
C ILE A 126 6.34 -11.27 -13.97
N ALA A 127 5.37 -12.15 -13.71
CA ALA A 127 4.36 -12.55 -14.68
C ALA A 127 3.45 -11.39 -15.09
N TYR A 128 2.86 -10.65 -14.15
CA TYR A 128 1.93 -9.55 -14.45
C TYR A 128 2.64 -8.39 -15.16
N ARG A 129 3.90 -8.11 -14.80
CA ARG A 129 4.72 -7.13 -15.51
C ARG A 129 4.99 -7.58 -16.95
N GLY A 130 5.35 -8.86 -17.14
CA GLY A 130 5.54 -9.46 -18.46
C GLY A 130 4.27 -9.39 -19.32
N LEU A 131 3.12 -9.73 -18.74
CA LEU A 131 1.82 -9.60 -19.40
C LEU A 131 1.53 -8.15 -19.78
N ALA A 132 1.81 -7.17 -18.91
CA ALA A 132 1.63 -5.76 -19.23
C ALA A 132 2.47 -5.32 -20.44
N LEU A 133 3.69 -5.83 -20.57
CA LEU A 133 4.59 -5.56 -21.71
C LEU A 133 4.10 -6.17 -23.03
N MET A 134 3.24 -7.18 -23.00
CA MET A 134 2.65 -7.76 -24.21
C MET A 134 1.61 -6.83 -24.85
N PHE A 135 1.04 -5.90 -24.10
CA PHE A 135 0.12 -4.91 -24.64
C PHE A 135 0.89 -3.83 -25.40
N ASN A 136 0.36 -3.43 -26.56
CA ASN A 136 0.86 -2.31 -27.36
C ASN A 136 2.39 -2.34 -27.59
N ALA A 137 2.95 -3.54 -27.80
CA ALA A 137 4.39 -3.77 -27.97
C ALA A 137 5.26 -3.15 -26.86
N GLY A 138 4.76 -3.13 -25.62
CA GLY A 138 5.45 -2.57 -24.45
C GLY A 138 5.41 -1.05 -24.36
N SER A 139 4.70 -0.37 -25.28
CA SER A 139 4.58 1.09 -25.30
C SER A 139 3.35 1.57 -24.53
N PRO A 140 3.40 2.73 -23.85
CA PRO A 140 2.23 3.31 -23.21
C PRO A 140 1.12 3.65 -24.21
N ILE A 141 -0.12 3.65 -23.72
CA ILE A 141 -1.30 4.13 -24.45
C ILE A 141 -1.79 5.40 -23.74
N PHE A 142 -1.90 6.51 -24.47
CA PHE A 142 -2.24 7.83 -23.91
C PHE A 142 -3.65 8.30 -24.27
N SER A 143 -4.06 9.39 -23.63
CA SER A 143 -5.25 10.20 -23.94
C SER A 143 -6.55 9.41 -23.82
N LEU A 144 -6.66 8.51 -22.85
CA LEU A 144 -7.70 7.49 -22.70
C LEU A 144 -9.13 8.02 -22.92
N ASP A 145 -9.60 8.87 -22.00
CA ASP A 145 -10.93 9.50 -22.06
C ASP A 145 -10.85 10.91 -21.45
N PRO A 146 -11.47 11.93 -22.06
CA PRO A 146 -11.47 13.30 -21.54
C PRO A 146 -12.06 13.43 -20.13
N ASN A 147 -13.03 12.61 -19.76
CA ASN A 147 -13.67 12.62 -18.45
C ASN A 147 -12.87 11.85 -17.41
N PHE A 148 -11.81 11.12 -17.81
CA PHE A 148 -11.08 10.27 -16.88
C PHE A 148 -10.24 11.09 -15.89
N GLU A 149 -9.70 12.22 -16.33
CA GLU A 149 -8.98 13.14 -15.45
C GLU A 149 -9.86 13.65 -14.31
N ALA A 150 -11.17 13.82 -14.54
CA ALA A 150 -12.11 14.25 -13.50
C ALA A 150 -12.23 13.23 -12.34
N VAL A 151 -11.95 11.94 -12.58
CA VAL A 151 -11.88 10.92 -11.53
C VAL A 151 -10.74 11.21 -10.54
N PHE A 152 -9.67 11.88 -10.98
CA PHE A 152 -8.52 12.18 -10.11
C PHE A 152 -8.40 13.66 -9.72
N TYR A 153 -8.53 14.57 -10.67
CA TYR A 153 -8.39 16.01 -10.45
C TYR A 153 -9.72 16.72 -10.14
N GLY A 154 -10.84 16.01 -10.18
CA GLY A 154 -12.14 16.54 -9.77
C GLY A 154 -12.09 17.06 -8.33
N ARG A 155 -12.95 18.03 -8.03
CA ARG A 155 -13.05 18.64 -6.70
C ARG A 155 -14.48 18.57 -6.19
N LEU A 156 -14.62 18.30 -4.89
CA LEU A 156 -15.87 18.37 -4.16
C LEU A 156 -15.69 19.35 -3.01
N ALA A 157 -16.55 20.37 -2.94
CA ALA A 157 -16.45 21.46 -1.95
C ALA A 157 -15.05 22.13 -1.90
N GLY A 158 -14.39 22.25 -3.06
CA GLY A 158 -13.05 22.84 -3.17
C GLY A 158 -11.88 21.91 -2.82
N ILE A 159 -12.16 20.69 -2.33
CA ILE A 159 -11.16 19.69 -1.94
C ILE A 159 -11.01 18.64 -3.06
N PRO A 160 -9.79 18.21 -3.42
CA PRO A 160 -9.58 17.15 -4.42
C PRO A 160 -10.27 15.83 -4.05
N LEU A 161 -10.88 15.16 -5.03
CA LEU A 161 -11.54 13.86 -4.86
C LEU A 161 -10.67 12.77 -4.19
N PRO A 162 -9.34 12.67 -4.45
CA PRO A 162 -8.50 11.68 -3.80
C PRO A 162 -8.51 11.72 -2.27
N PHE A 163 -8.76 12.90 -1.67
CA PHE A 163 -8.95 13.03 -0.23
C PHE A 163 -10.18 12.24 0.25
N PHE A 164 -11.32 12.39 -0.44
CA PHE A 164 -12.55 11.68 -0.09
C PHE A 164 -12.41 10.17 -0.28
N TYR A 165 -11.68 9.73 -1.31
CA TYR A 165 -11.37 8.32 -1.50
C TYR A 165 -10.58 7.76 -0.33
N LEU A 166 -9.55 8.49 0.14
CA LEU A 166 -8.80 8.07 1.33
C LEU A 166 -9.66 8.00 2.58
N VAL A 167 -10.46 9.03 2.86
CA VAL A 167 -11.35 9.03 4.03
C VAL A 167 -12.32 7.86 3.99
N ALA A 168 -12.96 7.62 2.84
CA ALA A 168 -13.90 6.52 2.66
C ALA A 168 -13.22 5.15 2.80
N LEU A 169 -12.07 4.94 2.16
CA LEU A 169 -11.38 3.66 2.15
C LEU A 169 -10.69 3.35 3.48
N TYR A 170 -9.98 4.29 4.10
CA TYR A 170 -9.41 4.10 5.43
C TYR A 170 -10.49 3.98 6.50
N GLY A 171 -11.58 4.75 6.40
CA GLY A 171 -12.74 4.62 7.28
C GLY A 171 -13.37 3.23 7.17
N GLY A 172 -13.66 2.78 5.94
CA GLY A 172 -14.20 1.45 5.67
C GLY A 172 -13.28 0.31 6.11
N ALA A 173 -11.99 0.41 5.82
CA ALA A 173 -10.99 -0.58 6.23
C ALA A 173 -10.83 -0.64 7.76
N THR A 174 -10.86 0.51 8.44
CA THR A 174 -10.82 0.57 9.91
C THR A 174 -12.07 -0.05 10.52
N VAL A 175 -13.26 0.27 10.00
CA VAL A 175 -14.52 -0.35 10.44
C VAL A 175 -14.48 -1.85 10.23
N MET A 176 -14.02 -2.31 9.05
CA MET A 176 -13.85 -3.73 8.74
C MET A 176 -12.92 -4.42 9.75
N MET A 177 -11.72 -3.88 9.98
CA MET A 177 -10.74 -4.50 10.87
C MET A 177 -11.16 -4.51 12.34
N VAL A 178 -11.78 -3.43 12.82
CA VAL A 178 -12.08 -3.27 14.26
C VAL A 178 -13.43 -3.88 14.64
N HIS A 179 -14.44 -3.74 13.78
CA HIS A 179 -15.83 -4.03 14.15
C HIS A 179 -16.39 -5.32 13.54
N THR A 180 -15.75 -5.91 12.52
CA THR A 180 -16.28 -7.13 11.86
C THR A 180 -15.61 -8.42 12.33
N ARG A 181 -16.24 -9.57 12.03
CA ARG A 181 -15.68 -10.90 12.28
C ARG A 181 -14.39 -11.12 11.46
N LEU A 182 -14.42 -10.74 10.19
CA LEU A 182 -13.28 -10.87 9.28
C LEU A 182 -12.02 -10.18 9.84
N GLY A 183 -12.16 -8.96 10.35
CA GLY A 183 -11.04 -8.24 10.97
C GLY A 183 -10.40 -8.99 12.14
N ARG A 184 -11.21 -9.57 13.03
CA ARG A 184 -10.71 -10.39 14.15
C ARG A 184 -10.07 -11.70 13.69
N GLU A 185 -10.66 -12.34 12.69
CA GLU A 185 -10.13 -13.57 12.08
C GLU A 185 -8.78 -13.34 11.41
N ILE A 186 -8.62 -12.23 10.66
CA ILE A 186 -7.35 -11.84 10.04
C ILE A 186 -6.25 -11.71 11.11
N MET A 187 -6.53 -10.98 12.20
CA MET A 187 -5.55 -10.79 13.28
C MET A 187 -5.23 -12.09 14.01
N ALA A 188 -6.22 -12.96 14.22
CA ALA A 188 -6.02 -14.28 14.83
C ALA A 188 -5.17 -15.19 13.95
N VAL A 189 -5.46 -15.22 12.63
CA VAL A 189 -4.72 -16.01 11.65
C VAL A 189 -3.26 -15.57 11.58
N GLY A 190 -2.99 -14.26 11.51
CA GLY A 190 -1.60 -13.78 11.47
C GLY A 190 -0.85 -13.94 12.79
N GLY A 191 -1.55 -13.89 13.94
CA GLY A 191 -0.91 -14.08 15.24
C GLY A 191 -0.53 -15.53 15.51
N ASN A 192 -1.43 -16.47 15.23
CA ASN A 192 -1.15 -17.90 15.33
C ASN A 192 -2.15 -18.71 14.45
N PRO A 193 -1.74 -19.14 13.25
CA PRO A 193 -2.64 -19.84 12.33
C PRO A 193 -3.06 -21.23 12.85
N ALA A 194 -2.24 -21.88 13.66
CA ALA A 194 -2.58 -23.17 14.27
C ALA A 194 -3.68 -23.01 15.33
N ALA A 195 -3.55 -22.02 16.23
CA ALA A 195 -4.55 -21.72 17.24
C ALA A 195 -5.86 -21.20 16.62
N ALA A 196 -5.78 -20.39 15.55
CA ALA A 196 -6.95 -19.95 14.80
C ALA A 196 -7.74 -21.13 14.23
N ARG A 197 -7.05 -22.13 13.68
CA ARG A 197 -7.68 -23.35 13.14
C ARG A 197 -8.35 -24.19 14.23
N LEU A 198 -7.71 -24.35 15.38
CA LEU A 198 -8.30 -25.03 16.55
C LEU A 198 -9.53 -24.30 17.09
N SER A 199 -9.61 -22.98 16.86
CA SER A 199 -10.75 -22.15 17.22
C SER A 199 -11.85 -22.12 16.15
N GLY A 200 -11.76 -22.97 15.12
CA GLY A 200 -12.76 -23.10 14.05
C GLY A 200 -12.66 -22.07 12.92
N ILE A 201 -11.61 -21.24 12.89
CA ILE A 201 -11.40 -20.26 11.81
C ILE A 201 -10.87 -20.98 10.57
N ASN A 202 -11.52 -20.76 9.41
CA ASN A 202 -11.01 -21.23 8.14
C ASN A 202 -9.83 -20.34 7.67
N VAL A 203 -8.63 -20.71 8.11
CA VAL A 203 -7.38 -20.01 7.81
C VAL A 203 -7.22 -19.78 6.31
N GLN A 204 -7.53 -20.80 5.49
CA GLN A 204 -7.33 -20.71 4.04
C GLN A 204 -8.24 -19.67 3.40
N LEU A 205 -9.52 -19.66 3.78
CA LEU A 205 -10.47 -18.67 3.28
C LEU A 205 -10.07 -17.26 3.70
N VAL A 206 -9.69 -17.06 4.97
CA VAL A 206 -9.26 -15.74 5.48
C VAL A 206 -8.05 -15.22 4.71
N GLN A 207 -7.04 -16.07 4.49
CA GLN A 207 -5.88 -15.71 3.68
C GLN A 207 -6.26 -15.41 2.22
N THR A 208 -7.14 -16.18 1.59
CA THR A 208 -7.62 -15.86 0.24
C THR A 208 -8.32 -14.49 0.19
N LEU A 209 -9.16 -14.19 1.18
CA LEU A 209 -9.86 -12.90 1.26
C LEU A 209 -8.89 -11.73 1.45
N THR A 210 -7.81 -11.88 2.22
CA THR A 210 -6.83 -10.79 2.42
C THR A 210 -6.16 -10.40 1.11
N PHE A 211 -5.73 -11.37 0.29
CA PHE A 211 -5.16 -11.08 -1.03
C PHE A 211 -6.21 -10.55 -2.02
N THR A 212 -7.46 -11.02 -1.92
CA THR A 212 -8.56 -10.49 -2.74
C THR A 212 -8.80 -9.01 -2.45
N ILE A 213 -8.85 -8.62 -1.17
CA ILE A 213 -8.96 -7.22 -0.75
C ILE A 213 -7.75 -6.42 -1.25
N ALA A 214 -6.54 -6.96 -1.14
CA ALA A 214 -5.34 -6.31 -1.67
C ALA A 214 -5.42 -6.09 -3.20
N GLY A 215 -5.96 -7.06 -3.94
CA GLY A 215 -6.22 -6.94 -5.37
C GLY A 215 -7.21 -5.81 -5.70
N VAL A 216 -8.30 -5.67 -4.93
CA VAL A 216 -9.26 -4.56 -5.09
C VAL A 216 -8.62 -3.21 -4.79
N MET A 217 -7.87 -3.09 -3.69
CA MET A 217 -7.14 -1.86 -3.37
C MET A 217 -6.13 -1.50 -4.46
N THR A 218 -5.46 -2.50 -5.02
CA THR A 218 -4.52 -2.31 -6.12
C THR A 218 -5.22 -1.88 -7.41
N ALA A 219 -6.42 -2.40 -7.70
CA ALA A 219 -7.23 -1.97 -8.84
C ALA A 219 -7.67 -0.52 -8.70
N LEU A 220 -8.11 -0.09 -7.52
CA LEU A 220 -8.43 1.31 -7.24
C LEU A 220 -7.19 2.20 -7.41
N GLY A 221 -6.03 1.77 -6.88
CA GLY A 221 -4.76 2.48 -7.09
C GLY A 221 -4.37 2.58 -8.57
N ALA A 222 -4.58 1.51 -9.35
CA ALA A 222 -4.31 1.50 -10.79
C ALA A 222 -5.22 2.46 -11.56
N ILE A 223 -6.52 2.48 -11.24
CA ILE A 223 -7.49 3.42 -11.81
C ILE A 223 -7.06 4.86 -11.53
N LEU A 224 -6.71 5.18 -10.28
CA LEU A 224 -6.26 6.54 -9.93
C LEU A 224 -4.93 6.90 -10.60
N MET A 225 -4.00 5.97 -10.73
CA MET A 225 -2.75 6.18 -11.45
C MET A 225 -3.00 6.48 -12.93
N ALA A 226 -3.87 5.70 -13.58
CA ALA A 226 -4.22 5.89 -14.97
C ALA A 226 -5.00 7.19 -15.19
N ALA A 227 -5.87 7.58 -14.26
CA ALA A 227 -6.60 8.84 -14.30
C ALA A 227 -5.67 10.05 -14.14
N ARG A 228 -4.69 9.95 -13.23
CA ARG A 228 -3.69 11.00 -12.98
C ARG A 228 -2.84 11.31 -14.21
N LEU A 229 -2.44 10.27 -14.94
CA LEU A 229 -1.53 10.37 -16.09
C LEU A 229 -2.25 10.34 -17.45
N ASN A 230 -3.56 10.13 -17.44
CA ASN A 230 -4.41 9.93 -18.61
C ASN A 230 -3.83 8.89 -19.59
N SER A 231 -3.35 7.76 -19.04
CA SER A 231 -2.63 6.75 -19.81
C SER A 231 -2.52 5.41 -19.07
N GLY A 232 -2.26 4.35 -19.84
CA GLY A 232 -1.79 3.07 -19.34
C GLY A 232 -0.34 2.85 -19.74
N SER A 233 0.49 2.30 -18.84
CA SER A 233 1.89 2.00 -19.14
C SER A 233 2.37 0.75 -18.40
N PRO A 234 3.16 -0.14 -19.05
CA PRO A 234 3.77 -1.27 -18.36
C PRO A 234 4.82 -0.85 -17.32
N ASN A 235 5.27 0.41 -17.38
CA ASN A 235 6.25 0.98 -16.45
C ASN A 235 5.61 1.58 -15.19
N TYR A 236 4.27 1.63 -15.10
CA TYR A 236 3.61 2.12 -13.89
C TYR A 236 3.72 1.14 -12.73
N GLY A 237 3.65 1.66 -11.52
CA GLY A 237 3.74 0.83 -10.33
C GLY A 237 5.12 0.26 -10.05
N GLN A 238 6.20 0.78 -10.62
CA GLN A 238 7.55 0.41 -10.17
C GLN A 238 7.73 0.79 -8.70
N THR A 239 8.17 -0.16 -7.87
CA THR A 239 8.42 0.00 -6.43
C THR A 239 7.17 0.30 -5.58
N LEU A 240 5.97 0.38 -6.15
CA LEU A 240 4.76 0.68 -5.37
C LEU A 240 4.46 -0.42 -4.35
N GLU A 241 4.75 -1.68 -4.68
CA GLU A 241 4.70 -2.80 -3.76
C GLU A 241 5.61 -2.58 -2.55
N LEU A 242 6.85 -2.11 -2.79
CA LEU A 242 7.83 -1.87 -1.74
C LEU A 242 7.44 -0.65 -0.89
N GLN A 243 6.92 0.42 -1.52
CA GLN A 243 6.42 1.60 -0.81
C GLN A 243 5.20 1.27 0.05
N ALA A 244 4.29 0.42 -0.43
CA ALA A 244 3.12 -0.01 0.31
C ALA A 244 3.48 -0.87 1.53
N ILE A 245 4.45 -1.78 1.37
CA ILE A 245 5.00 -2.55 2.50
C ILE A 245 5.73 -1.63 3.47
N ALA A 246 6.58 -0.73 2.98
CA ALA A 246 7.29 0.25 3.80
C ALA A 246 6.32 1.10 4.62
N ALA A 247 5.24 1.58 4.00
CA ALA A 247 4.21 2.35 4.66
C ALA A 247 3.52 1.56 5.79
N ALA A 248 3.20 0.28 5.55
CA ALA A 248 2.61 -0.57 6.59
C ALA A 248 3.56 -0.77 7.77
N VAL A 249 4.84 -1.08 7.50
CA VAL A 249 5.85 -1.36 8.54
C VAL A 249 6.26 -0.09 9.29
N VAL A 250 6.48 1.03 8.60
CA VAL A 250 6.72 2.35 9.22
C VAL A 250 5.50 2.79 10.04
N GLY A 251 4.29 2.43 9.60
CA GLY A 251 3.05 2.56 10.36
C GLY A 251 2.96 1.63 11.58
N GLY A 252 3.91 0.72 11.79
CA GLY A 252 3.94 -0.19 12.94
C GLY A 252 3.15 -1.49 12.76
N ALA A 253 2.87 -1.89 11.51
CA ALA A 253 2.41 -3.26 11.23
C ALA A 253 3.57 -4.24 11.46
N SER A 254 3.29 -5.33 12.19
CA SER A 254 4.25 -6.39 12.48
C SER A 254 4.37 -7.30 11.27
N LEU A 255 5.58 -7.48 10.71
CA LEU A 255 5.76 -8.37 9.54
C LEU A 255 5.48 -9.84 9.84
N THR A 256 5.56 -10.23 11.11
CA THR A 256 5.17 -11.57 11.58
C THR A 256 3.65 -11.79 11.60
N GLY A 257 2.85 -10.74 11.41
CA GLY A 257 1.39 -10.79 11.43
C GLY A 257 0.74 -10.60 12.81
N GLY A 258 -0.58 -10.46 12.79
CA GLY A 258 -1.44 -10.40 13.98
C GLY A 258 -1.36 -9.13 14.83
N ARG A 259 -0.60 -8.10 14.40
CA ARG A 259 -0.49 -6.82 15.11
C ARG A 259 -0.33 -5.63 14.15
N GLY A 260 -1.02 -4.53 14.47
CA GLY A 260 -0.90 -3.24 13.81
C GLY A 260 -2.23 -2.50 13.74
N ASN A 261 -2.21 -1.29 13.15
CA ASN A 261 -3.38 -0.45 12.97
C ASN A 261 -3.39 0.12 11.55
N ILE A 262 -4.51 -0.03 10.84
CA ILE A 262 -4.69 0.51 9.48
C ILE A 262 -4.47 2.02 9.44
N LEU A 263 -4.95 2.78 10.43
CA LEU A 263 -4.77 4.24 10.42
C LEU A 263 -3.30 4.65 10.50
N SER A 264 -2.46 3.88 11.19
CA SER A 264 -1.03 4.15 11.23
C SER A 264 -0.34 3.91 9.88
N THR A 265 -0.88 3.02 9.04
CA THR A 265 -0.39 2.84 7.66
C THR A 265 -0.52 4.12 6.84
N LEU A 266 -1.59 4.92 7.04
CA LEU A 266 -1.74 6.20 6.35
C LEU A 266 -0.58 7.16 6.69
N VAL A 267 -0.21 7.21 7.97
CA VAL A 267 0.92 8.00 8.47
C VAL A 267 2.24 7.47 7.89
N GLY A 268 2.39 6.15 7.81
CA GLY A 268 3.52 5.53 7.12
C GLY A 268 3.56 5.90 5.63
N SER A 269 2.44 5.85 4.91
CA SER A 269 2.36 6.24 3.49
C SER A 269 2.73 7.71 3.28
N LEU A 270 2.23 8.60 4.15
CA LEU A 270 2.63 10.00 4.18
C LEU A 270 4.15 10.14 4.35
N THR A 271 4.73 9.41 5.32
CA THR A 271 6.17 9.45 5.58
C THR A 271 6.98 9.04 4.34
N ILE A 272 6.64 7.91 3.71
CA ILE A 272 7.33 7.41 2.51
C ILE A 272 7.24 8.43 1.36
N VAL A 273 6.06 9.00 1.11
CA VAL A 273 5.86 9.95 0.01
C VAL A 273 6.51 11.31 0.30
N ILE A 274 6.53 11.78 1.55
CA ILE A 274 7.26 12.99 1.94
C ILE A 274 8.75 12.84 1.66
N VAL A 275 9.37 11.71 2.02
CA VAL A 275 10.78 11.45 1.70
C VAL A 275 11.01 11.51 0.19
N GLN A 276 10.19 10.80 -0.59
CA GLN A 276 10.33 10.78 -2.05
C GLN A 276 10.14 12.16 -2.68
N ASN A 277 9.15 12.92 -2.21
CA ASN A 277 8.90 14.28 -2.67
C ASN A 277 10.08 15.21 -2.34
N GLY A 278 10.63 15.15 -1.13
CA GLY A 278 11.81 15.91 -0.74
C GLY A 278 13.02 15.59 -1.61
N LEU A 279 13.29 14.31 -1.86
CA LEU A 279 14.38 13.89 -2.76
C LEU A 279 14.16 14.35 -4.20
N ASN A 280 12.92 14.29 -4.69
CA ASN A 280 12.56 14.77 -6.03
C ASN A 280 12.78 16.28 -6.16
N LEU A 281 12.34 17.07 -5.17
CA LEU A 281 12.51 18.53 -5.15
C LEU A 281 14.00 18.94 -5.09
N ASN A 282 14.85 18.10 -4.49
CA ASN A 282 16.31 18.28 -4.48
C ASN A 282 16.99 17.70 -5.74
N ALA A 283 16.22 17.33 -6.77
CA ALA A 283 16.70 16.72 -8.02
C ALA A 283 17.58 15.48 -7.80
N ALA A 284 17.35 14.73 -6.72
CA ALA A 284 18.09 13.50 -6.45
C ALA A 284 17.78 12.44 -7.52
N PRO A 285 18.80 11.78 -8.11
CA PRO A 285 18.58 10.74 -9.11
C PRO A 285 17.67 9.61 -8.60
N SER A 286 16.88 9.00 -9.47
CA SER A 286 15.98 7.89 -9.13
C SER A 286 16.72 6.71 -8.47
N ALA A 287 17.96 6.46 -8.86
CA ALA A 287 18.83 5.47 -8.23
C ALA A 287 19.03 5.75 -6.72
N VAL A 288 19.29 7.01 -6.34
CA VAL A 288 19.45 7.42 -4.93
C VAL A 288 18.13 7.29 -4.19
N GLN A 289 17.02 7.65 -4.82
CA GLN A 289 15.69 7.48 -4.23
C GLN A 289 15.38 6.02 -3.90
N ASN A 290 15.75 5.09 -4.79
CA ASN A 290 15.57 3.66 -4.58
C ASN A 290 16.48 3.11 -3.46
N VAL A 291 17.73 3.58 -3.38
CA VAL A 291 18.64 3.22 -2.27
C VAL A 291 18.06 3.69 -0.94
N ILE A 292 17.57 4.92 -0.86
CA ILE A 292 16.98 5.47 0.37
C ILE A 292 15.70 4.71 0.74
N LEU A 293 14.83 4.39 -0.22
CA LEU A 293 13.65 3.57 0.02
C LEU A 293 14.02 2.19 0.59
N GLY A 294 15.05 1.54 0.03
CA GLY A 294 15.57 0.27 0.54
C GLY A 294 16.10 0.37 1.97
N LEU A 295 16.84 1.44 2.29
CA LEU A 295 17.31 1.71 3.64
C LEU A 295 16.15 1.94 4.63
N ILE A 296 15.12 2.68 4.22
CA ILE A 296 13.93 2.92 5.07
C ILE A 296 13.24 1.60 5.40
N ILE A 297 13.04 0.73 4.40
CA ILE A 297 12.44 -0.59 4.62
C ILE A 297 13.31 -1.41 5.58
N LEU A 298 14.62 -1.50 5.31
CA LEU A 298 15.54 -2.27 6.15
C LEU A 298 15.53 -1.79 7.61
N LEU A 299 15.57 -0.48 7.83
CA LEU A 299 15.54 0.11 9.16
C LEU A 299 14.18 -0.11 9.85
N ALA A 300 13.08 0.11 9.15
CA ALA A 300 11.74 -0.07 9.70
C ALA A 300 11.51 -1.53 10.14
N VAL A 301 11.91 -2.48 9.28
CA VAL A 301 11.83 -3.92 9.56
C VAL A 301 12.79 -4.33 10.67
N GLY A 302 14.04 -3.87 10.63
CA GLY A 302 15.04 -4.18 11.65
C GLY A 302 14.62 -3.72 13.05
N VAL A 303 14.03 -2.53 13.15
CA VAL A 303 13.48 -2.01 14.42
C VAL A 303 12.32 -2.87 14.92
N ASP A 304 11.41 -3.29 14.04
CA ASP A 304 10.31 -4.19 14.41
C ASP A 304 10.83 -5.54 14.94
N MET A 305 11.77 -6.16 14.20
CA MET A 305 12.34 -7.47 14.56
C MET A 305 13.16 -7.44 15.85
N TRP A 306 13.93 -6.38 16.08
CA TRP A 306 14.79 -6.26 17.27
C TRP A 306 14.13 -5.53 18.44
N ARG A 307 12.86 -5.13 18.32
CA ARG A 307 12.16 -4.36 19.34
C ARG A 307 12.27 -4.98 20.73
N ALA A 308 12.08 -6.30 20.84
CA ALA A 308 12.17 -7.00 22.12
C ALA A 308 13.59 -7.00 22.72
N GLU A 309 14.62 -7.08 21.88
CA GLU A 309 16.02 -7.08 22.32
C GLU A 309 16.50 -5.67 22.68
N ILE A 310 16.12 -4.66 21.88
CA ILE A 310 16.39 -3.24 22.17
C ILE A 310 15.81 -2.84 23.53
N VAL A 311 14.55 -3.23 23.81
CA VAL A 311 13.91 -2.94 25.10
C VAL A 311 14.64 -3.65 26.25
N ARG A 312 15.12 -4.88 26.07
CA ARG A 312 15.92 -5.60 27.07
C ARG A 312 17.27 -4.93 27.34
N ILE A 313 17.94 -4.41 26.32
CA ILE A 313 19.21 -3.72 26.45
C ILE A 313 19.02 -2.39 27.19
N LEU A 314 18.00 -1.62 26.81
CA LEU A 314 17.69 -0.32 27.43
C LEU A 314 17.27 -0.46 28.90
N SER A 315 16.54 -1.54 29.25
CA SER A 315 16.14 -1.78 30.64
C SER A 315 17.29 -2.26 31.53
N ARG A 316 18.33 -2.88 30.97
CA ARG A 316 19.55 -3.28 31.70
C ARG A 316 20.48 -2.09 32.03
N GLY A 317 20.41 -1.00 31.28
CA GLY A 317 21.23 0.19 31.52
C GLY A 317 20.76 1.10 32.66
N GLY A 318 19.56 0.89 33.21
CA GLY A 318 18.93 1.76 34.21
C GLY A 318 18.84 1.22 35.64
N GLY A 319 19.38 0.03 35.92
CA GLY A 319 19.29 -0.61 37.24
C GLY A 319 20.59 -0.54 38.02
N THR A 320 20.74 0.45 38.91
CA THR A 320 21.70 0.37 40.02
C THR A 320 21.43 -0.90 40.84
N PRO A 321 22.44 -1.73 41.16
CA PRO A 321 22.24 -2.86 42.05
C PRO A 321 21.96 -2.31 43.45
N VAL A 322 20.70 -2.41 43.89
CA VAL A 322 20.37 -2.25 45.31
C VAL A 322 20.97 -3.47 46.00
N ARG A 323 22.08 -3.23 46.68
CA ARG A 323 22.66 -4.13 47.69
C ARG A 323 21.80 -4.13 48.94
#